data_AF-A0A848Y7J6-F1
#
_entry.id   AF-A0A848Y7J6-F1
#
_cell.length_a   1.000
_cell.length_b   1.000
_cell.length_c   1.000
_cell.angle_alpha   90.00
_cell.angle_beta   90.00
_cell.angle_gamma   90.00
#
_symmetry.space_group_name_H-M   'P 1'
#
loop_
_entity.id
_entity.type
_entity.pdbx_description
1 polymer ?
#
loop_
_entity_poly.entity_id
_entity_poly.type
_entity_poly.pdbx_seq_one_letter_code
_entity_poly.pdbx_strand_id
1 'polypeptide(L)'
;MSIVRGLILALIVVWPVQASQAADLPPSTEVMCRAGEDAWLSTSLFFGRNISDGGTVSDADWLGFVETEIALRFPGGFTVIDGNGF
;
A
#
# COMPACT_ATOMS: atom_id res chain seq x y z
N MET A 1 -14.31 -29.76 52.08
CA MET A 1 -14.79 -30.27 50.77
C MET A 1 -14.90 -29.06 49.85
N SER A 2 -13.86 -28.73 49.09
CA SER A 2 -13.39 -29.42 47.88
C SER A 2 -14.23 -29.04 46.66
N ILE A 3 -13.53 -28.89 45.52
CA ILE A 3 -14.04 -28.83 44.14
C ILE A 3 -14.93 -27.59 43.89
N VAL A 4 -14.52 -26.50 43.22
CA VAL A 4 -13.99 -26.44 41.85
C VAL A 4 -13.24 -25.10 41.65
N ARG A 5 -12.10 -24.91 42.33
CA ARG A 5 -11.23 -23.72 42.21
C ARG A 5 -9.94 -24.00 41.42
N GLY A 6 -9.93 -25.04 40.59
CA GLY A 6 -8.69 -25.68 40.12
C GLY A 6 -8.64 -26.12 38.66
N LEU A 7 -9.40 -25.51 37.74
CA LEU A 7 -9.39 -25.87 36.32
C LEU A 7 -9.34 -24.65 35.39
N ILE A 8 -8.39 -23.74 35.62
CA ILE A 8 -7.96 -22.77 34.59
C ILE A 8 -6.43 -22.75 34.59
N LEU A 9 -5.82 -23.93 34.42
CA LEU A 9 -4.41 -24.10 34.15
C LEU A 9 -4.31 -25.17 33.05
N ALA A 10 -3.62 -24.82 31.97
CA ALA A 10 -3.28 -25.66 30.82
C ALA A 10 -4.35 -25.88 29.74
N LEU A 11 -4.76 -24.80 29.07
CA LEU A 11 -4.94 -24.84 27.62
C LEU A 11 -3.91 -23.89 27.02
N ILE A 12 -2.65 -24.35 27.02
CA ILE A 12 -1.61 -23.78 26.16
C ILE A 12 -2.14 -23.99 24.75
N VAL A 13 -2.66 -22.90 24.17
CA VAL A 13 -3.06 -22.82 22.78
C VAL A 13 -1.80 -23.11 21.98
N VAL A 14 -1.63 -24.37 21.59
CA VAL A 14 -0.73 -24.77 20.52
C VAL A 14 -1.39 -24.21 19.26
N TRP A 15 -1.23 -22.91 19.04
CA TRP A 15 -1.48 -22.33 17.75
C TRP A 15 -0.52 -23.04 16.82
N PRO A 16 -1.00 -23.74 15.77
CA PRO A 16 -0.09 -24.18 14.74
C PRO A 16 0.61 -22.90 14.25
N VAL A 17 1.94 -22.86 14.35
CA VAL A 17 2.71 -21.97 13.50
C VAL A 17 2.33 -22.41 12.09
N GLN A 18 1.36 -21.75 11.47
CA GLN A 18 1.19 -21.86 10.04
C GLN A 18 2.51 -21.36 9.46
N ALA A 19 3.35 -22.32 9.04
CA ALA A 19 4.46 -22.02 8.15
C ALA A 19 3.85 -21.21 7.01
N SER A 20 4.22 -19.94 6.94
CA SER A 20 3.83 -19.07 5.84
C SER A 20 4.35 -19.77 4.60
N GLN A 21 3.46 -20.36 3.80
CA GLN A 21 3.85 -20.83 2.48
C GLN A 21 4.44 -19.60 1.81
N ALA A 22 5.72 -19.66 1.44
CA ALA A 22 6.26 -18.72 0.49
C ALA A 22 5.27 -18.75 -0.67
N ALA A 23 4.55 -17.65 -0.87
CA ALA A 23 3.59 -17.58 -1.95
C ALA A 23 4.34 -17.99 -3.21
N ASP A 24 3.85 -19.00 -3.94
CA ASP A 24 4.30 -19.27 -5.30
C ASP A 24 4.10 -17.96 -6.06
N LEU A 25 5.17 -17.18 -6.18
CA LEU A 25 5.14 -15.97 -6.97
C LEU A 25 4.84 -16.43 -8.40
N PRO A 26 3.79 -15.91 -9.06
CA PRO A 26 3.54 -16.25 -10.44
C PRO A 26 4.82 -16.01 -11.24
N PRO A 27 5.15 -16.85 -12.23
CA PRO A 27 6.30 -16.61 -13.09
C PRO A 27 6.20 -15.17 -13.59
N SER A 28 7.29 -14.41 -13.44
CA SER A 28 7.35 -13.03 -13.89
C SER A 28 6.84 -12.98 -15.32
N THR A 29 5.70 -12.32 -15.54
CA THR A 29 5.14 -12.15 -16.88
C THR A 29 6.17 -11.36 -17.66
N GLU A 30 6.83 -11.99 -18.64
CA GLU A 30 7.76 -11.27 -19.49
C GLU A 30 6.98 -10.22 -20.25
N VAL A 31 7.29 -8.94 -19.99
CA VAL A 31 6.66 -7.82 -20.68
C VAL A 31 7.19 -7.81 -22.11
N MET A 32 6.36 -8.24 -23.06
CA MET A 32 6.69 -8.22 -24.49
C MET A 32 6.38 -6.83 -25.06
N CYS A 33 7.39 -5.98 -25.11
CA CYS A 33 7.35 -4.73 -25.87
C CYS A 33 7.48 -4.99 -27.37
N ARG A 34 7.02 -4.07 -28.22
CA ARG A 34 7.23 -4.19 -29.67
C ARG A 34 8.71 -4.03 -30.01
N ALA A 35 9.11 -4.50 -31.19
CA ALA A 35 10.47 -4.32 -31.68
C ALA A 35 10.84 -2.82 -31.72
N GLY A 36 11.92 -2.45 -31.03
CA GLY A 36 12.39 -1.07 -30.91
C GLY A 36 11.81 -0.29 -29.73
N GLU A 37 11.00 -0.91 -28.88
CA GLU A 37 10.50 -0.32 -27.63
C GLU A 37 11.27 -0.86 -26.42
N ASP A 38 11.45 0.00 -25.42
CA ASP A 38 11.99 -0.40 -24.11
C ASP A 38 10.85 -0.82 -23.18
N ALA A 39 11.09 -1.82 -22.32
CA ALA A 39 10.16 -2.19 -21.27
C ALA A 39 10.32 -1.27 -20.06
N TRP A 40 9.21 -0.70 -19.60
CA TRP A 40 9.17 0.21 -18.44
C TRP A 40 8.25 -0.34 -17.36
N LEU A 41 8.72 -0.28 -16.12
CA LEU A 41 7.87 -0.49 -14.95
C LEU A 41 7.29 0.86 -14.53
N SER A 42 5.97 0.95 -14.44
CA SER A 42 5.26 2.15 -13.99
C SER A 42 4.52 1.88 -12.68
N THR A 43 4.47 2.89 -11.82
CA THR A 43 3.65 2.90 -10.61
C THR A 43 2.85 4.19 -10.57
N SER A 44 1.62 4.11 -10.05
CA SER A 44 0.72 5.25 -9.92
C SER A 44 0.30 5.39 -8.46
N LEU A 45 0.45 6.60 -7.93
CA LEU A 45 0.01 6.97 -6.59
C LEU A 45 -1.23 7.87 -6.70
N PHE A 46 -2.25 7.57 -5.92
CA PHE A 46 -3.51 8.33 -5.91
C PHE A 46 -3.68 9.05 -4.59
N PHE A 47 -4.00 10.34 -4.66
CA PHE A 47 -4.18 11.19 -3.50
C PHE A 47 -5.57 11.81 -3.51
N GLY A 48 -6.41 11.42 -2.55
CA GLY A 48 -7.69 12.07 -2.33
C GLY A 48 -7.48 13.43 -1.64
N ARG A 49 -8.19 14.46 -2.11
CA ARG A 49 -8.09 15.82 -1.56
C ARG A 49 -9.23 16.20 -0.63
N ASN A 50 -10.26 15.36 -0.51
CA ASN A 50 -11.38 15.60 0.41
C ASN A 50 -10.99 15.29 1.86
N ILE A 51 -11.37 16.15 2.79
CA ILE A 51 -11.13 15.99 4.23
C ILE A 51 -12.46 15.61 4.90
N SER A 52 -12.42 14.68 5.85
CA SER A 52 -13.61 14.05 6.45
C SER A 52 -14.59 15.02 7.13
N ASP A 53 -14.15 16.22 7.51
CA ASP A 53 -14.96 17.25 8.16
C ASP A 53 -15.60 18.26 7.19
N GLY A 54 -15.53 17.99 5.87
CA GLY A 54 -16.12 18.83 4.82
C GLY A 54 -15.14 19.83 4.20
N GLY A 55 -13.87 19.80 4.59
CA GLY A 55 -12.81 20.54 3.92
C GLY A 55 -12.32 19.86 2.63
N THR A 56 -11.52 20.60 1.86
CA THR A 56 -10.70 20.06 0.78
C THR A 56 -9.32 20.66 0.85
N VAL A 57 -8.30 19.86 0.57
CA VAL A 57 -6.94 20.34 0.37
C VAL A 57 -6.98 21.31 -0.81
N SER A 58 -6.56 22.56 -0.60
CA SER A 58 -6.58 23.58 -1.66
C SER A 58 -5.53 23.30 -2.74
N ASP A 59 -5.64 23.94 -3.90
CA ASP A 59 -4.67 23.74 -4.99
C ASP A 59 -3.27 24.21 -4.59
N ALA A 60 -3.20 25.27 -3.80
CA ALA A 60 -1.95 25.79 -3.27
C ALA A 60 -1.30 24.81 -2.28
N ASP A 61 -2.10 24.24 -1.37
CA ASP A 61 -1.60 23.27 -0.40
C ASP A 61 -1.14 21.97 -1.09
N TRP A 62 -1.89 21.52 -2.10
CA TRP A 62 -1.52 20.39 -2.92
C TRP A 62 -0.19 20.63 -3.64
N LEU A 63 -0.02 21.78 -4.30
CA LEU A 63 1.22 22.12 -4.99
C LEU A 63 2.39 22.18 -4.01
N GLY A 64 2.20 22.81 -2.84
CA GLY A 64 3.23 22.87 -1.80
C GLY A 64 3.67 21.47 -1.33
N PHE A 65 2.74 20.55 -1.13
CA PHE A 65 3.05 19.15 -0.81
C PHE A 65 3.84 18.46 -1.94
N VAL A 66 3.43 18.65 -3.20
CA VAL A 66 4.13 18.06 -4.36
C VAL A 66 5.57 18.55 -4.44
N GLU A 67 5.81 19.84 -4.28
CA GLU A 67 7.15 20.44 -4.37
C GLU A 67 8.06 20.03 -3.22
N THR A 68 7.52 19.95 -2.00
CA THR A 68 8.32 19.75 -0.79
C THR A 68 8.49 18.28 -0.41
N GLU A 69 7.53 17.42 -0.74
CA GLU A 69 7.57 16.00 -0.37
C GLU A 69 7.74 15.08 -1.57
N ILE A 70 6.97 15.27 -2.64
CA ILE A 70 6.99 14.33 -3.77
C ILE A 70 8.26 14.54 -4.62
N ALA A 71 8.56 15.78 -5.03
CA ALA A 71 9.66 16.04 -5.94
C ALA A 71 11.03 15.58 -5.41
N LEU A 72 11.26 15.67 -4.10
CA LEU A 72 12.49 15.18 -3.48
C LEU A 72 12.67 13.65 -3.58
N ARG A 73 11.56 12.90 -3.61
CA ARG A 73 11.57 11.42 -3.68
C ARG A 73 11.61 10.91 -5.12
N PHE A 74 11.25 11.75 -6.09
CA PHE A 74 11.23 11.43 -7.52
C PHE A 74 12.09 12.41 -8.35
N PRO A 75 13.42 12.45 -8.14
CA PRO A 75 14.32 13.41 -8.80
C PRO A 75 14.42 13.22 -10.32
N GLY A 76 14.02 12.05 -10.83
CA GLY A 76 13.90 11.78 -12.27
C GLY A 76 12.66 12.39 -12.93
N GLY A 77 11.81 13.05 -12.15
CA GLY A 77 10.55 13.61 -12.60
C GLY A 77 9.38 12.63 -12.43
N PHE A 78 8.17 13.19 -12.52
CA PHE A 78 6.90 12.50 -12.44
C PHE A 78 5.83 13.36 -13.11
N THR A 79 4.68 12.77 -13.38
CA THR A 79 3.52 13.47 -13.96
C THR A 79 2.39 13.50 -12.94
N VAL A 80 1.74 14.66 -12.81
CA VAL A 80 0.51 14.81 -12.03
C VAL A 80 -0.66 14.87 -13.00
N ILE A 81 -1.71 14.09 -12.72
CA ILE A 81 -2.94 14.05 -13.50
C ILE A 81 -4.10 14.30 -12.52
N ASP A 82 -4.94 15.29 -12.81
CA ASP A 82 -6.14 15.55 -12.02
C ASP A 82 -7.21 14.50 -12.32
N GLY A 83 -7.80 13.94 -11.26
CA GLY A 83 -8.85 12.92 -11.34
C GLY A 83 -10.03 13.26 -10.44
N ASN A 84 -11.24 12.96 -10.91
CA ASN A 84 -12.46 13.05 -10.12
C ASN A 84 -12.91 11.63 -9.77
N GLY A 85 -12.98 11.32 -8.47
CA GLY A 85 -13.59 10.08 -7.96
C GLY A 85 -15.06 10.32 -7.63
N PHE A 86 -15.95 9.44 -8.10
CA PHE A 86 -17.39 9.44 -7.80
C PHE A 86 -17.75 8.31 -6.84
#